data_AF-A0A7S1BJV4-F1
#
_entry.id   AF-A0A7S1BJV4-F1
#
_cell.length_a   1.000
_cell.length_b   1.000
_cell.length_c   1.000
_cell.angle_alpha   90.00
_cell.angle_beta   90.00
_cell.angle_gamma   90.00
#
_symmetry.space_group_name_H-M   'P 1'
#
loop_
_entity.id
_entity.type
_entity.pdbx_description
1 polymer ?
#
loop_
_entity_poly.entity_id
_entity_poly.type
_entity_poly.pdbx_seq_one_letter_code
_entity_poly.pdbx_strand_id
1 'polypeptide(L)'
;FYKNIGKSNFRNLDSAFQQKVKLLQQLNFSFEDDKWEKKFVELQEFMQKHGHCKVQQGHPLYNWIRTLKYDYSLMKKGEPSRMDATKYLRLTNLGLELEIVERLSWDQRFEQLRQFKNIHSHVNVPLSNPSLGGFVSHLRSAYKHFMNGQKAQGLNEEKIRKLTELGFVFQAGKSPVVDRSTIKTWEERFQDLLKFKERHGHTRVPQLYKDDRQLGSWVHQVSYVFCSCLNIESKN
;
A
#
# COMPACT_ATOMS: atom_id res chain seq x y z
N PHE A 1 33.22 14.36 22.59
CA PHE A 1 34.16 13.22 22.50
C PHE A 1 33.31 11.95 22.49
N TYR A 2 32.88 11.35 21.38
CA TYR A 2 33.63 10.88 20.21
C TYR A 2 32.73 10.98 18.96
N LYS A 3 33.25 11.64 17.91
CA LYS A 3 32.87 11.36 16.51
C LYS A 3 33.96 10.43 15.96
N ASN A 4 33.57 9.48 15.12
CA ASN A 4 34.42 8.49 14.45
C ASN A 4 35.04 7.41 15.34
N ILE A 5 34.36 6.27 15.44
CA ILE A 5 35.06 4.98 15.47
C ILE A 5 34.44 4.14 14.36
N GLY A 6 35.29 3.78 13.39
CA GLY A 6 34.93 3.07 12.18
C GLY A 6 34.53 1.61 12.41
N LYS A 7 34.01 1.03 11.34
CA LYS A 7 33.74 -0.39 11.18
C LYS A 7 35.00 -1.23 11.42
N SER A 8 35.20 -1.76 12.64
CA SER A 8 36.00 -2.98 12.90
C SER A 8 36.11 -3.26 14.41
N ASN A 9 35.99 -4.54 14.79
CA ASN A 9 36.30 -5.16 16.10
C ASN A 9 35.24 -5.16 17.22
N PHE A 10 34.16 -5.92 17.00
CA PHE A 10 33.31 -6.50 18.08
C PHE A 10 33.87 -7.83 18.63
N ARG A 11 35.19 -8.04 18.66
CA ARG A 11 35.78 -9.36 19.02
C ARG A 11 36.77 -9.38 20.18
N ASN A 12 36.98 -8.28 20.90
CA ASN A 12 37.62 -8.32 22.20
C ASN A 12 37.10 -7.16 23.04
N LEU A 13 36.00 -7.40 23.74
CA LEU A 13 35.48 -6.47 24.73
C LEU A 13 36.10 -6.85 26.08
N ASP A 14 36.95 -5.97 26.59
CA ASP A 14 37.60 -6.05 27.90
C ASP A 14 36.60 -6.44 29.02
N SER A 15 37.05 -7.28 29.95
CA SER A 15 36.30 -7.75 31.12
C SER A 15 35.65 -6.60 31.89
N ALA A 16 36.34 -5.46 31.99
CA ALA A 16 35.82 -4.25 32.63
C ALA A 16 34.60 -3.64 31.91
N PHE A 17 34.48 -3.81 30.59
CA PHE A 17 33.33 -3.35 29.81
C PHE A 17 32.12 -4.27 29.98
N GLN A 18 32.33 -5.59 30.01
CA GLN A 18 31.26 -6.56 30.25
C GLN A 18 30.66 -6.41 31.66
N GLN A 19 31.49 -6.11 32.65
CA GLN A 19 31.06 -5.86 34.02
C GLN A 19 30.22 -4.57 34.13
N LYS A 20 30.60 -3.52 33.40
CA LYS A 20 29.80 -2.28 33.32
C LYS A 20 28.43 -2.51 32.67
N VAL A 21 28.34 -3.32 31.61
CA VAL A 21 27.06 -3.66 30.96
C VAL A 21 26.13 -4.45 31.89
N LYS A 22 26.66 -5.43 32.64
CA LYS A 22 25.87 -6.20 33.63
C LYS A 22 25.34 -5.32 34.76
N LEU A 23 26.16 -4.38 35.27
CA LEU A 23 25.72 -3.43 36.29
C LEU A 23 24.59 -2.51 35.79
N LEU A 24 24.68 -2.03 34.55
CA LEU A 24 23.64 -1.20 33.94
C LEU A 24 22.33 -1.98 33.71
N GLN A 25 22.41 -3.28 33.37
CA GLN A 25 21.26 -4.17 33.26
C GLN A 25 20.59 -4.46 34.62
N GLN A 26 21.38 -4.63 35.69
CA GLN A 26 20.87 -4.89 37.04
C GLN A 26 20.25 -3.66 37.70
N LEU A 27 20.69 -2.45 37.33
CA LEU A 27 20.18 -1.19 37.85
C LEU A 27 18.98 -0.63 37.08
N ASN A 28 18.48 -1.36 36.07
CA ASN A 28 17.48 -0.86 35.12
C ASN A 28 17.82 0.55 34.59
N PHE A 29 19.13 0.81 34.42
CA PHE A 29 19.64 2.15 34.19
C PHE A 29 19.52 2.49 32.71
N SER A 30 18.43 3.18 32.36
CA SER A 30 18.18 3.72 31.02
C SER A 30 18.76 5.12 30.91
N PHE A 31 19.67 5.32 29.95
CA PHE A 31 20.16 6.65 29.55
C PHE A 31 19.21 7.30 28.53
N GLU A 32 17.88 7.30 28.73
CA GLU A 32 16.99 7.80 27.67
C GLU A 32 15.72 8.52 28.14
N ASP A 33 15.62 9.76 27.64
CA ASP A 33 14.44 10.56 27.29
C ASP A 33 13.16 10.23 28.08
N ASP A 34 12.95 10.96 29.19
CA ASP A 34 11.74 10.91 30.04
C ASP A 34 10.42 10.78 29.27
N LYS A 35 10.38 11.27 28.03
CA LYS A 35 9.20 11.21 27.16
C LYS A 35 8.90 9.80 26.65
N TRP A 36 9.91 8.99 26.34
CA TRP A 36 9.69 7.61 25.88
C TRP A 36 9.18 6.73 27.02
N GLU A 37 9.82 6.81 28.18
CA GLU A 37 9.44 5.99 29.34
C GLU A 37 8.02 6.29 29.80
N LYS A 38 7.64 7.58 29.87
CA LYS A 38 6.25 8.00 30.16
C LYS A 38 5.25 7.38 29.18
N LYS A 39 5.54 7.40 27.88
CA LYS A 39 4.65 6.83 26.86
C LYS A 39 4.60 5.30 26.91
N PHE A 40 5.69 4.65 27.29
CA PHE A 40 5.71 3.21 27.50
C PHE A 40 4.84 2.80 28.69
N VAL A 41 4.94 3.51 29.83
CA VAL A 41 4.08 3.28 30.99
C VAL A 41 2.60 3.50 30.64
N GLU A 42 2.26 4.59 29.94
CA GLU A 42 0.89 4.82 29.45
C GLU A 42 0.38 3.65 28.57
N LEU A 43 1.24 3.05 27.74
CA LEU A 43 0.88 1.89 26.92
C LEU A 43 0.72 0.61 27.76
N GLN A 44 1.50 0.44 28.83
CA GLN A 44 1.32 -0.66 29.77
C GLN A 44 -0.02 -0.56 30.50
N GLU A 45 -0.39 0.63 30.97
CA GLU A 45 -1.70 0.90 31.58
C GLU A 45 -2.84 0.63 30.60
N PHE A 46 -2.68 1.04 29.34
CA PHE A 46 -3.64 0.73 28.27
C PHE A 46 -3.79 -0.78 28.06
N MET A 47 -2.67 -1.51 28.00
CA MET A 47 -2.67 -2.97 27.87
C MET A 47 -3.35 -3.65 29.06
N GLN A 48 -3.07 -3.20 30.29
CA GLN A 48 -3.72 -3.72 31.49
C GLN A 48 -5.23 -3.49 31.47
N LYS A 49 -5.68 -2.32 31.01
CA LYS A 49 -7.10 -1.95 30.99
C LYS A 49 -7.88 -2.64 29.87
N HIS A 50 -7.26 -2.86 28.71
CA HIS A 50 -7.96 -3.32 27.49
C HIS A 50 -7.57 -4.74 27.05
N GLY A 51 -6.56 -5.35 27.66
CA GLY A 51 -6.04 -6.67 27.28
C GLY A 51 -5.34 -6.71 25.91
N HIS A 52 -5.13 -5.56 25.27
CA HIS A 52 -4.45 -5.46 23.97
C HIS A 52 -3.76 -4.10 23.77
N CYS A 53 -2.76 -4.03 22.89
CA CYS A 53 -2.13 -2.77 22.47
C CYS A 53 -2.76 -2.12 21.21
N LYS A 54 -3.97 -2.55 20.80
CA LYS A 54 -4.69 -2.00 19.63
C LYS A 54 -5.32 -0.65 19.95
N VAL A 55 -4.52 0.41 19.86
CA VAL A 55 -4.96 1.79 20.10
C VAL A 55 -5.66 2.38 18.87
N GLN A 56 -6.87 2.91 19.05
CA GLN A 56 -7.68 3.51 17.98
C GLN A 56 -7.25 4.95 17.62
N GLN A 57 -7.62 5.39 16.42
CA GLN A 57 -7.40 6.77 15.98
C GLN A 57 -8.10 7.76 16.93
N GLY A 58 -7.38 8.82 17.32
CA GLY A 58 -7.87 9.83 18.27
C GLY A 58 -7.33 9.67 19.70
N HIS A 59 -6.83 8.49 20.06
CA HIS A 59 -6.19 8.29 21.36
C HIS A 59 -4.77 8.92 21.39
N PRO A 60 -4.30 9.49 22.52
CA PRO A 60 -2.96 10.10 22.62
C PRO A 60 -1.81 9.18 22.21
N LEU A 61 -1.90 7.88 22.51
CA LEU A 61 -0.89 6.88 22.14
C LEU A 61 -0.86 6.53 20.65
N TYR A 62 -1.90 6.84 19.88
CA TYR A 62 -2.01 6.44 18.46
C TYR A 62 -0.86 7.01 17.62
N ASN A 63 -0.59 8.31 17.79
CA ASN A 63 0.49 8.98 17.07
C ASN A 63 1.87 8.49 17.49
N TRP A 64 2.05 8.16 18.78
CA TRP A 64 3.30 7.63 19.28
C TRP A 64 3.59 6.23 18.72
N ILE A 65 2.60 5.33 18.69
CA ILE A 65 2.72 4.01 18.05
C ILE A 65 3.07 4.13 16.56
N ARG A 66 2.50 5.12 15.86
CA ARG A 66 2.84 5.40 14.46
C ARG A 66 4.32 5.80 14.29
N THR A 67 4.86 6.57 15.22
CA THR A 67 6.29 6.90 15.27
C THR A 67 7.14 5.65 15.53
N LEU A 68 6.74 4.80 16.48
CA LEU A 68 7.44 3.52 16.76
C LEU A 68 7.51 2.62 15.52
N LYS A 69 6.41 2.49 14.77
CA LYS A 69 6.39 1.73 13.51
C LYS A 69 7.34 2.32 12.45
N TYR A 70 7.44 3.64 12.38
CA TYR A 70 8.37 4.31 11.47
C TYR A 70 9.83 4.08 11.89
N ASP A 71 10.16 4.31 13.16
CA ASP A 71 11.51 4.10 13.71
C ASP A 71 11.94 2.63 13.56
N TYR A 72 11.03 1.68 13.78
CA TYR A 72 11.26 0.26 13.51
C TYR A 72 11.56 -0.02 12.03
N SER A 73 10.84 0.64 11.10
CA SER A 73 11.11 0.50 9.67
C SER A 73 12.50 1.03 9.26
N LEU A 74 12.98 2.10 9.89
CA LEU A 74 14.33 2.62 9.70
C LEU A 74 15.38 1.64 10.23
N MET A 75 15.16 1.11 11.44
CA MET A 75 16.03 0.11 12.06
C MET A 75 16.20 -1.13 11.17
N LYS A 76 15.10 -1.61 10.56
CA LYS A 76 15.16 -2.75 9.63
C LYS A 76 15.91 -2.48 8.33
N LYS A 77 15.93 -1.22 7.88
CA LYS A 77 16.68 -0.79 6.69
C LYS A 77 18.15 -0.48 6.99
N GLY A 78 18.58 -0.56 8.25
CA GLY A 78 19.94 -0.19 8.67
C GLY A 78 20.17 1.33 8.68
N GLU A 79 19.11 2.12 8.63
CA GLU A 79 19.15 3.58 8.70
C GLU A 79 19.20 4.06 10.15
N PRO A 80 19.73 5.27 10.43
CA PRO A 80 19.69 5.85 11.77
C PRO A 80 18.26 5.90 12.32
N SER A 81 18.05 5.32 13.49
CA SER A 81 16.74 5.20 14.13
C SER A 81 16.82 5.50 15.62
N ARG A 82 15.70 5.98 16.19
CA ARG A 82 15.51 6.07 17.65
C ARG A 82 15.10 4.72 18.26
N MET A 83 14.72 3.76 17.42
CA MET A 83 14.45 2.40 17.84
C MET A 83 15.77 1.64 17.99
N ASP A 84 15.94 1.01 19.15
CA ASP A 84 17.03 0.09 19.44
C ASP A 84 16.47 -1.29 19.87
N ALA A 85 17.37 -2.24 20.05
CA ALA A 85 17.02 -3.61 20.43
C ALA A 85 16.29 -3.70 21.78
N THR A 86 16.63 -2.84 22.74
CA THR A 86 16.01 -2.82 24.07
C THR A 86 14.58 -2.32 23.99
N LYS A 87 14.34 -1.18 23.31
CA LYS A 87 12.98 -0.66 23.09
C LYS A 87 12.11 -1.63 22.32
N TYR A 88 12.65 -2.24 21.26
CA TYR A 88 11.95 -3.24 20.47
C TYR A 88 11.49 -4.41 21.35
N LEU A 89 12.41 -4.97 22.14
CA LEU A 89 12.11 -6.10 23.02
C LEU A 89 11.05 -5.75 24.08
N ARG A 90 11.13 -4.56 24.68
CA ARG A 90 10.13 -4.07 25.64
C ARG A 90 8.73 -3.98 25.03
N LEU A 91 8.63 -3.47 23.81
CA LEU A 91 7.35 -3.33 23.11
C LEU A 91 6.77 -4.69 22.69
N THR A 92 7.60 -5.60 22.18
CA THR A 92 7.14 -6.95 21.80
C THR A 92 6.73 -7.77 23.00
N ASN A 93 7.47 -7.67 24.13
CA ASN A 93 7.11 -8.36 25.38
C ASN A 93 5.79 -7.85 25.97
N LEU A 94 5.42 -6.60 25.69
CA LEU A 94 4.12 -6.04 26.08
C LEU A 94 2.97 -6.52 25.18
N GLY A 95 3.27 -7.16 24.04
CA GLY A 95 2.29 -7.59 23.05
C GLY A 95 1.99 -6.54 21.98
N LEU A 96 2.84 -5.52 21.80
CA LEU A 96 2.73 -4.59 20.68
C LEU A 96 3.46 -5.16 19.45
N GLU A 97 2.68 -5.64 18.48
CA GLU A 97 3.20 -6.09 17.19
C GLU A 97 3.50 -4.89 16.28
N LEU A 98 4.79 -4.62 16.05
CA LEU A 98 5.26 -3.59 15.11
C LEU A 98 5.32 -4.18 13.69
N GLU A 99 4.17 -4.27 13.03
CA GLU A 99 4.14 -4.60 11.60
C GLU A 99 4.64 -3.43 10.74
N ILE A 100 5.56 -3.71 9.82
CA ILE A 100 5.99 -2.76 8.80
C ILE A 100 5.03 -2.88 7.63
N VAL A 101 4.13 -1.91 7.51
CA VAL A 101 3.42 -1.70 6.24
C VAL A 101 4.34 -0.87 5.37
N GLU A 102 5.01 -1.52 4.41
CA GLU A 102 5.80 -0.80 3.42
C GLU A 102 4.90 0.19 2.68
N ARG A 103 5.23 1.48 2.77
CA ARG A 103 4.56 2.50 1.98
C ARG A 103 5.00 2.33 0.54
N LEU A 104 4.09 1.86 -0.29
CA LEU A 104 4.33 1.73 -1.72
C LEU A 104 4.69 3.10 -2.34
N SER A 105 5.71 3.10 -3.18
CA SER A 105 6.10 4.26 -3.99
C SER A 105 5.01 4.61 -5.00
N TRP A 106 5.14 5.77 -5.65
CA TRP A 106 4.22 6.13 -6.74
C TRP A 106 4.25 5.10 -7.87
N ASP A 107 5.43 4.61 -8.27
CA ASP A 107 5.55 3.63 -9.36
C ASP A 107 4.88 2.31 -8.99
N GLN A 108 5.03 1.85 -7.74
CA GLN A 108 4.36 0.65 -7.26
C GLN A 108 2.83 0.82 -7.24
N ARG A 109 2.34 1.99 -6.80
CA ARG A 109 0.90 2.31 -6.83
C ARG A 109 0.34 2.43 -8.25
N PHE A 110 1.11 3.02 -9.15
CA PHE A 110 0.74 3.14 -10.56
C PHE A 110 0.71 1.76 -11.23
N GLU A 111 1.65 0.87 -10.90
CA GLU A 111 1.64 -0.50 -11.39
C GLU A 111 0.43 -1.29 -10.89
N GLN A 112 0.05 -1.15 -9.61
CA GLN A 112 -1.19 -1.74 -9.11
C GLN A 112 -2.42 -1.23 -9.87
N LEU A 113 -2.46 0.05 -10.26
CA LEU A 113 -3.55 0.61 -11.06
C LEU A 113 -3.54 0.06 -12.50
N ARG A 114 -2.36 -0.17 -13.10
CA ARG A 114 -2.23 -0.88 -14.39
C ARG A 114 -2.74 -2.31 -14.30
N GLN A 115 -2.38 -3.03 -13.25
CA GLN A 115 -2.88 -4.38 -13.01
C GLN A 115 -4.40 -4.39 -12.82
N PHE A 116 -4.94 -3.42 -12.08
CA PHE A 116 -6.38 -3.25 -11.94
C PHE A 116 -7.06 -3.03 -13.31
N LYS A 117 -6.49 -2.17 -14.17
CA LYS A 117 -6.98 -2.00 -15.55
C LYS A 117 -6.95 -3.30 -16.34
N ASN A 118 -5.89 -4.09 -16.21
CA ASN A 118 -5.74 -5.34 -16.95
C ASN A 118 -6.80 -6.37 -16.52
N ILE A 119 -7.18 -6.39 -15.25
CA ILE A 119 -8.17 -7.32 -14.69
C ILE A 119 -9.60 -6.86 -14.98
N HIS A 120 -9.88 -5.57 -14.82
CA HIS A 120 -11.24 -5.02 -14.87
C HIS A 120 -11.58 -4.29 -16.18
N SER A 121 -10.63 -4.19 -17.11
CA SER A 121 -10.72 -3.43 -18.37
C SER A 121 -11.00 -1.93 -18.19
N HIS A 122 -10.99 -1.43 -16.96
CA HIS A 122 -11.19 -0.03 -16.59
C HIS A 122 -10.36 0.33 -15.36
N VAL A 123 -10.19 1.63 -15.12
CA VAL A 123 -9.46 2.17 -13.95
C VAL A 123 -10.35 2.86 -12.92
N ASN A 124 -11.67 2.64 -13.01
CA ASN A 124 -12.60 3.13 -12.00
C ASN A 124 -12.58 2.23 -10.76
N VAL A 125 -11.62 2.48 -9.86
CA VAL A 125 -11.47 1.75 -8.61
C VAL A 125 -12.53 2.20 -7.59
N PRO A 126 -13.33 1.28 -7.02
CA PRO A 126 -14.25 1.61 -5.93
C PRO A 126 -13.51 2.08 -4.67
N LEU A 127 -14.13 2.98 -3.89
CA LEU A 127 -13.55 3.45 -2.62
C LEU A 127 -13.36 2.30 -1.61
N SER A 128 -14.24 1.30 -1.66
CA SER A 128 -14.18 0.09 -0.84
C SER A 128 -13.03 -0.85 -1.20
N ASN A 129 -12.30 -0.62 -2.30
CA ASN A 129 -11.14 -1.43 -2.65
C ASN A 129 -10.02 -1.24 -1.60
N PRO A 130 -9.63 -2.29 -0.86
CA PRO A 130 -8.71 -2.17 0.28
C PRO A 130 -7.29 -1.75 -0.12
N SER A 131 -6.88 -2.01 -1.36
CA SER A 131 -5.54 -1.67 -1.84
C SER A 131 -5.49 -0.26 -2.45
N LEU A 132 -6.37 0.02 -3.41
CA LEU A 132 -6.30 1.20 -4.28
C LEU A 132 -7.34 2.28 -3.97
N GLY A 133 -8.41 1.98 -3.22
CA GLY A 133 -9.52 2.92 -2.98
C GLY A 133 -9.07 4.22 -2.33
N GLY A 134 -8.29 4.11 -1.25
CA GLY A 134 -7.69 5.28 -0.58
C GLY A 134 -6.71 6.05 -1.49
N PHE A 135 -5.90 5.35 -2.28
CA PHE A 135 -4.95 5.98 -3.22
C PHE A 135 -5.68 6.80 -4.30
N VAL A 136 -6.70 6.21 -4.93
CA VAL A 136 -7.54 6.86 -5.96
C VAL A 136 -8.30 8.07 -5.40
N SER A 137 -8.80 7.98 -4.17
CA SER A 137 -9.44 9.11 -3.49
C SER A 137 -8.48 10.29 -3.29
N HIS A 138 -7.25 10.02 -2.82
CA HIS A 138 -6.21 11.04 -2.70
C HIS A 138 -5.83 11.64 -4.06
N LEU A 139 -5.73 10.84 -5.13
CA LEU A 139 -5.46 11.34 -6.49
C LEU A 139 -6.53 12.33 -6.96
N ARG A 140 -7.81 12.01 -6.76
CA ARG A 140 -8.93 12.91 -7.13
C ARG A 140 -8.89 14.21 -6.33
N SER A 141 -8.61 14.15 -5.02
CA SER A 141 -8.46 15.35 -4.18
C SER A 141 -7.26 16.19 -4.58
N ALA A 142 -6.10 15.58 -4.80
CA ALA A 142 -4.88 16.26 -5.22
C ALA A 142 -5.05 16.93 -6.59
N TYR A 143 -5.75 16.29 -7.52
CA TYR A 143 -6.07 16.87 -8.82
C TYR A 143 -7.03 18.07 -8.71
N LYS A 144 -8.03 18.02 -7.82
CA LYS A 144 -8.88 19.18 -7.53
C LYS A 144 -8.06 20.38 -7.04
N HIS A 145 -7.11 20.16 -6.13
CA HIS A 145 -6.21 21.21 -5.68
C HIS A 145 -5.33 21.75 -6.81
N PHE A 146 -4.77 20.86 -7.64
CA PHE A 146 -3.96 21.24 -8.80
C PHE A 146 -4.74 22.16 -9.76
N MET A 147 -5.97 21.79 -10.11
CA MET A 147 -6.84 22.57 -10.99
C MET A 147 -7.23 23.93 -10.41
N ASN A 148 -7.28 24.04 -9.09
CA ASN A 148 -7.57 25.30 -8.39
C ASN A 148 -6.32 26.16 -8.15
N GLY A 149 -5.16 25.80 -8.73
CA GLY A 149 -3.89 26.50 -8.50
C GLY A 149 -3.32 26.32 -7.09
N GLN A 150 -3.83 25.36 -6.32
CA GLN A 150 -3.39 25.06 -4.97
C GLN A 150 -2.30 23.98 -4.99
N LYS A 151 -1.51 23.92 -3.91
CA LYS A 151 -0.43 22.93 -3.77
C LYS A 151 -0.99 21.50 -3.78
N ALA A 152 -0.75 20.77 -4.86
CA ALA A 152 -1.11 19.37 -5.00
C ALA A 152 0.04 18.46 -4.52
N GLN A 153 -0.04 17.99 -3.28
CA GLN A 153 1.03 17.16 -2.71
C GLN A 153 1.13 15.81 -3.45
N GLY A 154 2.29 15.54 -4.04
CA GLY A 154 2.59 14.25 -4.66
C GLY A 154 2.01 14.01 -6.05
N LEU A 155 1.29 14.99 -6.63
CA LEU A 155 0.76 14.97 -7.98
C LEU A 155 1.38 16.10 -8.80
N ASN A 156 1.96 15.78 -9.96
CA ASN A 156 2.55 16.74 -10.90
C ASN A 156 2.04 16.44 -12.32
N GLU A 157 2.37 17.30 -13.28
CA GLU A 157 1.93 17.18 -14.68
C GLU A 157 2.27 15.81 -15.29
N GLU A 158 3.48 15.31 -15.06
CA GLU A 158 3.91 14.01 -15.59
C GLU A 158 3.07 12.85 -15.02
N LYS A 159 2.75 12.88 -13.73
CA LYS A 159 1.87 11.88 -13.11
C LYS A 159 0.44 12.00 -13.62
N ILE A 160 -0.05 13.22 -13.85
CA ILE A 160 -1.36 13.47 -14.45
C ILE A 160 -1.41 12.89 -15.86
N ARG A 161 -0.37 13.13 -16.68
CA ARG A 161 -0.25 12.59 -18.03
C ARG A 161 -0.30 11.07 -18.04
N LYS A 162 0.52 10.40 -17.22
CA LYS A 162 0.53 8.93 -17.10
C LYS A 162 -0.83 8.35 -16.69
N LEU A 163 -1.52 9.00 -15.76
CA LEU A 163 -2.87 8.59 -15.32
C LEU A 163 -3.91 8.79 -16.42
N THR A 164 -3.83 9.91 -17.14
CA THR A 164 -4.70 10.20 -18.29
C THR A 164 -4.50 9.20 -19.42
N GLU A 165 -3.26 8.86 -19.78
CA GLU A 165 -2.94 7.82 -20.77
C GLU A 165 -3.45 6.44 -20.36
N LEU A 166 -3.47 6.18 -19.04
CA LEU A 166 -4.05 4.96 -18.51
C LEU A 166 -5.59 4.94 -18.63
N GLY A 167 -6.23 6.07 -18.93
CA GLY A 167 -7.69 6.23 -19.00
C GLY A 167 -8.32 6.57 -17.65
N PHE A 168 -7.52 7.10 -16.70
CA PHE A 168 -8.01 7.45 -15.37
C PHE A 168 -8.86 8.71 -15.40
N VAL A 169 -10.06 8.61 -14.82
CA VAL A 169 -11.01 9.73 -14.75
C VAL A 169 -10.91 10.39 -13.38
N PHE A 170 -10.37 11.61 -13.36
CA PHE A 170 -10.19 12.41 -12.15
C PHE A 170 -11.51 13.03 -11.63
N GLN A 171 -12.44 13.36 -12.53
CA GLN A 171 -13.74 13.95 -12.20
C GLN A 171 -14.84 13.28 -13.03
N ALA A 172 -15.94 12.87 -12.38
CA ALA A 172 -17.10 12.36 -13.09
C ALA A 172 -17.63 13.44 -14.06
N GLY A 173 -17.79 13.11 -15.34
CA GLY A 173 -18.26 14.02 -16.38
C GLY A 173 -17.20 14.89 -17.07
N LYS A 174 -15.93 14.84 -16.62
CA LYS A 174 -14.81 15.52 -17.28
C LYS A 174 -13.66 14.54 -17.50
N SER A 175 -13.92 13.53 -18.34
CA SER A 175 -12.83 12.72 -18.87
C SER A 175 -11.96 13.61 -19.75
N PRO A 176 -10.62 13.46 -19.70
CA PRO A 176 -9.77 13.90 -20.80
C PRO A 176 -10.33 13.34 -22.11
N VAL A 177 -10.17 14.07 -23.22
CA VAL A 177 -10.52 13.56 -24.55
C VAL A 177 -9.56 12.41 -24.86
N VAL A 178 -9.86 11.22 -24.36
CA VAL A 178 -9.28 9.98 -24.86
C VAL A 178 -9.93 9.78 -26.22
N ASP A 179 -9.13 9.61 -27.26
CA ASP A 179 -9.64 9.29 -28.58
C ASP A 179 -10.43 7.97 -28.51
N ARG A 180 -11.76 8.09 -28.44
CA ARG A 180 -12.69 6.97 -28.36
C ARG A 180 -12.62 6.10 -29.62
N SER A 181 -12.01 6.57 -30.71
CA SER A 181 -11.78 5.77 -31.93
C SER A 181 -10.87 4.56 -31.67
N THR A 182 -10.06 4.60 -30.61
CA THR A 182 -9.14 3.50 -30.26
C THR A 182 -9.80 2.39 -29.43
N ILE A 183 -11.02 2.62 -28.92
CA ILE A 183 -11.77 1.66 -28.12
C ILE A 183 -12.73 0.93 -29.05
N LYS A 184 -12.48 -0.36 -29.29
CA LYS A 184 -13.36 -1.18 -30.10
C LYS A 184 -14.78 -1.24 -29.52
N THR A 185 -15.80 -1.09 -30.37
CA THR A 185 -17.21 -1.26 -30.00
C THR A 185 -17.52 -2.73 -29.68
N TRP A 186 -18.72 -2.97 -29.14
CA TRP A 186 -19.19 -4.34 -28.91
C TRP A 186 -19.21 -5.15 -30.22
N GLU A 187 -19.69 -4.53 -31.31
CA GLU A 187 -19.77 -5.16 -32.62
C GLU A 187 -18.39 -5.53 -33.14
N GLU A 188 -17.40 -4.63 -33.01
CA GLU A 188 -16.02 -4.90 -33.43
C GLU A 188 -15.39 -6.03 -32.60
N ARG A 189 -15.68 -6.10 -31.30
CA ARG A 189 -15.23 -7.21 -30.44
C ARG A 189 -15.93 -8.52 -30.75
N PHE A 190 -17.20 -8.46 -31.10
CA PHE A 190 -17.95 -9.62 -31.57
C PHE A 190 -17.37 -10.14 -32.89
N GLN A 191 -16.99 -9.25 -33.81
CA GLN A 191 -16.28 -9.64 -35.03
C GLN A 191 -14.90 -10.27 -34.74
N ASP A 192 -14.15 -9.76 -33.76
CA ASP A 192 -12.90 -10.39 -33.32
C ASP A 192 -13.14 -11.81 -32.77
N LEU A 193 -14.23 -12.02 -32.03
CA LEU A 193 -14.63 -13.35 -31.54
C LEU A 193 -15.03 -14.30 -32.68
N LEU A 194 -15.73 -13.81 -33.71
CA LEU A 194 -16.05 -14.59 -34.90
C LEU A 194 -14.79 -15.03 -35.65
N LYS A 195 -13.81 -14.12 -35.82
CA LYS A 195 -12.50 -14.43 -36.40
C LYS A 195 -11.74 -15.46 -35.56
N PHE A 196 -11.83 -15.36 -34.23
CA PHE A 196 -11.25 -16.38 -33.34
C PHE A 196 -11.94 -17.74 -33.54
N LYS A 197 -13.27 -17.78 -33.62
CA LYS A 197 -14.04 -19.00 -33.86
C LYS A 197 -13.69 -19.64 -35.20
N GLU A 198 -13.50 -18.85 -36.25
CA GLU A 198 -13.08 -19.33 -37.56
C GLU A 198 -11.70 -19.98 -37.52
N ARG A 199 -10.74 -19.38 -36.79
CA ARG A 199 -9.37 -19.91 -36.68
C ARG A 199 -9.25 -21.13 -35.77
N HIS A 200 -10.00 -21.17 -34.67
CA HIS A 200 -9.83 -22.15 -33.59
C HIS A 200 -11.00 -23.14 -33.47
N GLY A 201 -12.06 -22.98 -34.25
CA GLY A 201 -13.26 -23.83 -34.24
C GLY A 201 -14.20 -23.65 -33.03
N HIS A 202 -13.83 -22.80 -32.07
CA HIS A 202 -14.60 -22.57 -30.84
C HIS A 202 -14.50 -21.12 -30.34
N THR A 203 -15.40 -20.70 -29.47
CA THR A 203 -15.41 -19.36 -28.84
C THR A 203 -14.74 -19.32 -27.47
N ARG A 204 -14.13 -20.43 -27.00
CA ARG A 204 -13.42 -20.51 -25.71
C ARG A 204 -12.06 -19.80 -25.80
N VAL A 205 -12.07 -18.48 -25.71
CA VAL A 205 -10.84 -17.66 -25.70
C VAL A 205 -10.22 -17.71 -24.30
N PRO A 206 -8.94 -18.12 -24.15
CA PRO A 206 -8.24 -18.03 -22.88
C PRO A 206 -8.18 -16.58 -22.38
N GLN A 207 -8.36 -16.37 -21.07
CA GLN A 207 -8.32 -15.01 -20.49
C GLN A 207 -6.98 -14.30 -20.79
N LEU A 208 -5.88 -15.05 -20.84
CA LEU A 208 -4.54 -14.58 -21.19
C LEU A 208 -4.17 -14.94 -22.64
N TYR A 209 -5.11 -14.80 -23.57
CA TYR A 209 -4.86 -15.08 -24.99
C TYR A 209 -3.69 -14.24 -25.51
N LYS A 210 -2.65 -14.91 -26.02
CA LYS A 210 -1.36 -14.27 -26.32
C LYS A 210 -1.45 -13.29 -27.49
N ASP A 211 -2.28 -13.60 -28.49
CA ASP A 211 -2.38 -12.81 -29.72
C ASP A 211 -3.30 -11.60 -29.57
N ASP A 212 -4.35 -11.72 -28.73
CA ASP A 212 -5.22 -10.60 -28.36
C ASP A 212 -5.74 -10.77 -26.93
N ARG A 213 -4.97 -10.25 -25.97
CA ARG A 213 -5.37 -10.27 -24.55
C ARG A 213 -6.68 -9.53 -24.29
N GLN A 214 -7.01 -8.53 -25.11
CA GLN A 214 -8.21 -7.73 -24.93
C GLN A 214 -9.44 -8.55 -25.34
N LEU A 215 -9.33 -9.39 -26.37
CA LEU A 215 -10.37 -10.36 -26.73
C LEU A 215 -10.60 -11.40 -25.62
N GLY A 216 -9.52 -11.96 -25.05
CA GLY A 216 -9.62 -12.94 -23.95
C GLY A 216 -10.31 -12.37 -22.70
N SER A 217 -9.96 -11.15 -22.31
CA SER A 217 -10.62 -10.44 -21.20
C SER A 217 -12.09 -10.12 -21.51
N TRP A 218 -12.37 -9.61 -22.71
CA TRP A 218 -13.73 -9.27 -23.15
C TRP A 218 -14.66 -10.50 -23.16
N VAL A 219 -14.21 -11.64 -23.70
CA VAL A 219 -15.00 -12.89 -23.69
C VAL A 219 -15.29 -13.37 -22.27
N HIS A 220 -14.31 -13.27 -21.37
CA HIS A 220 -14.50 -13.63 -19.97
C HIS A 220 -15.54 -12.74 -19.29
N GLN A 221 -15.47 -11.41 -19.51
CA GLN A 221 -16.42 -10.45 -18.98
C GLN A 221 -17.84 -10.68 -19.50
N VAL A 222 -18.02 -10.86 -20.81
CA VAL A 222 -19.33 -11.14 -21.41
C VAL A 222 -19.88 -12.47 -20.92
N SER A 223 -19.04 -13.51 -20.78
CA SER A 223 -19.45 -14.81 -20.24
C SER A 223 -19.92 -14.71 -18.79
N TYR A 224 -19.24 -13.93 -17.96
CA TYR A 224 -19.63 -13.73 -16.57
C TYR A 224 -20.96 -12.97 -16.44
N VAL A 225 -21.15 -11.92 -17.24
CA VAL A 225 -22.39 -11.15 -17.28
C VAL A 225 -23.55 -12.02 -17.77
N PHE A 226 -23.34 -12.80 -18.83
CA PHE A 226 -24.37 -13.68 -19.39
C PHE A 226 -24.74 -14.82 -18.42
N CYS A 227 -23.76 -15.45 -17.76
CA CYS A 227 -24.01 -16.44 -16.71
C CYS A 227 -24.73 -15.84 -15.49
N SER A 228 -24.42 -14.59 -15.14
CA SER A 228 -25.10 -13.88 -14.05
C SER A 228 -26.55 -13.55 -14.40
N CYS A 229 -26.85 -13.20 -15.65
CA CYS A 229 -28.22 -12.95 -16.13
C CYS A 229 -29.05 -14.25 -16.25
N LEU A 230 -28.48 -15.35 -16.76
CA LEU A 230 -29.17 -16.64 -16.85
C LEU A 230 -29.49 -17.27 -15.47
N ASN A 231 -28.69 -16.97 -14.45
CA ASN A 231 -28.96 -17.38 -13.06
C ASN A 231 -30.08 -16.55 -12.39
N ILE A 232 -30.50 -15.43 -12.99
CA ILE A 232 -31.64 -14.63 -12.54
C ILE A 232 -32.94 -15.14 -13.21
N GLU A 233 -32.88 -15.57 -14.47
CA GLU A 233 -34.05 -16.11 -15.19
C GLU A 233 -34.45 -17.53 -14.76
N SER A 234 -33.56 -18.31 -14.14
CA SER A 234 -33.88 -19.64 -13.57
C SER A 234 -34.50 -19.60 -12.17
N LYS A 235 -34.76 -18.42 -11.62
CA LYS A 235 -35.38 -18.20 -10.29
C LYS A 235 -36.69 -17.43 -10.32
N ASN A 236 -37.32 -17.28 -11.48
CA ASN A 236 -38.68 -16.75 -11.62
C ASN A 236 -39.61 -17.80 -12.23
#